data_AF-A0A9X5XBD0-F1
#
_entry.id   AF-A0A9X5XBD0-F1
#
_cell.length_a   1.000
_cell.length_b   1.000
_cell.length_c   1.000
_cell.angle_alpha   90.00
_cell.angle_beta   90.00
_cell.angle_gamma   90.00
#
_symmetry.space_group_name_H-M   'P 1'
#
loop_
_entity.id
_entity.type
_entity.pdbx_description
1 polymer ?
#
loop_
_entity_poly.entity_id
_entity_poly.type
_entity_poly.pdbx_seq_one_letter_code
_entity_poly.pdbx_strand_id
1 'polypeptide(L)'
;HRTPAEVLVEEAYDWARPLTDAECLRRNLVGIDVNMAFAAGANGLTVGLGEPTQVKNPVFDPKLPGSWLVDLSHVDLSKVKVAKDKWADLDASLLPSPFTPKGERPEGPAWYATPTVAYAVELGYDVVPIEAYVRYENGRYLDGWYNRLRDAFLATMADLGVDADLSPADFLAAMDGYRSRDPELAIVVSAVKATVKGGLGKPRERPRGEGWRPGEPWRALSRPTWRPDIRAAVISRTRINLHRKIVKHAAFTGQYPVAVLSDCVVYAANGTSPLDFLPYRDGKPLPGGFKLGINPGLVKHEGTQSVLWGEEVRERFDAPELNLARYIKDGTVTDQDTGE
;
A
#
# COMPACT_ATOMS: atom_id res chain seq x y z
N HIS A 1 22.68 6.93 -16.87
CA HIS A 1 21.45 6.67 -16.10
C HIS A 1 21.51 5.24 -15.59
N ARG A 2 21.16 5.00 -14.32
CA ARG A 2 21.03 3.63 -13.79
C ARG A 2 19.69 3.05 -14.23
N THR A 3 19.68 1.81 -14.71
CA THR A 3 18.51 1.01 -15.04
C THR A 3 17.74 0.59 -13.77
N PRO A 4 16.48 0.13 -13.87
CA PRO A 4 15.75 -0.43 -12.73
C PRO A 4 16.48 -1.61 -12.06
N ALA A 5 17.29 -2.36 -12.80
CA ALA A 5 18.16 -3.41 -12.26
C ALA A 5 19.32 -2.86 -11.38
N GLU A 6 19.59 -1.55 -11.43
CA GLU A 6 20.70 -0.89 -10.75
C GLU A 6 20.22 0.01 -9.58
N VAL A 7 18.91 0.07 -9.31
CA VAL A 7 18.33 0.94 -8.27
C VAL A 7 17.23 0.21 -7.49
N LEU A 8 17.21 0.37 -6.17
CA LEU A 8 16.09 -0.05 -5.33
C LEU A 8 14.89 0.89 -5.56
N VAL A 9 13.83 0.37 -6.19
CA VAL A 9 12.60 1.12 -6.50
C VAL A 9 11.42 0.55 -5.72
N GLU A 10 11.38 0.88 -4.43
CA GLU A 10 10.23 0.59 -3.57
C GLU A 10 9.32 1.81 -3.48
N GLU A 11 8.21 1.76 -4.22
CA GLU A 11 7.14 2.76 -4.21
C GLU A 11 5.77 2.10 -3.96
N ALA A 12 4.80 2.90 -3.54
CA ALA A 12 3.43 2.43 -3.35
C ALA A 12 2.77 2.17 -4.72
N TYR A 13 1.63 1.47 -4.72
CA TYR A 13 0.97 1.14 -5.97
C TYR A 13 0.45 2.36 -6.72
N ASP A 14 0.52 2.29 -8.03
CA ASP A 14 -0.29 3.06 -8.96
C ASP A 14 -0.61 2.14 -10.13
N TRP A 15 -1.68 1.35 -9.95
CA TRP A 15 -2.11 0.31 -10.86
C TRP A 15 -3.61 0.39 -11.06
N ALA A 16 -4.05 0.23 -12.30
CA ALA A 16 -5.44 0.04 -12.65
C ALA A 16 -5.54 -0.80 -13.91
N ARG A 17 -6.72 -1.33 -14.17
CA ARG A 17 -7.03 -2.09 -15.38
C ARG A 17 -8.41 -1.73 -15.92
N PRO A 18 -8.73 -2.05 -17.18
CA PRO A 18 -10.09 -1.99 -17.69
C PRO A 18 -11.04 -2.87 -16.85
N LEU A 19 -12.31 -2.46 -16.79
CA LEU A 19 -13.36 -3.29 -16.20
C LEU A 19 -13.58 -4.54 -17.06
N THR A 20 -13.88 -5.66 -16.42
CA THR A 20 -14.40 -6.84 -17.10
C THR A 20 -15.89 -6.65 -17.41
N ASP A 21 -16.43 -7.41 -18.37
CA ASP A 21 -17.87 -7.40 -18.69
C ASP A 21 -18.75 -7.59 -17.45
N ALA A 22 -18.36 -8.50 -16.54
CA ALA A 22 -19.08 -8.76 -15.31
C ALA A 22 -19.04 -7.59 -14.31
N GLU A 23 -17.98 -6.79 -14.33
CA GLU A 23 -17.84 -5.60 -13.50
C GLU A 23 -18.60 -4.41 -14.09
N CYS A 24 -18.68 -4.30 -15.42
CA CYS A 24 -19.51 -3.31 -16.12
C CYS A 24 -21.00 -3.46 -15.80
N LEU A 25 -21.44 -4.68 -15.44
CA LEU A 25 -22.82 -4.94 -15.00
C LEU A 25 -23.09 -4.53 -13.55
N ARG A 26 -22.06 -4.11 -12.79
CA ARG A 26 -22.22 -3.59 -11.43
C ARG A 26 -22.69 -2.14 -11.47
N ARG A 27 -23.24 -1.68 -10.34
CA ARG A 27 -23.77 -0.31 -10.26
C ARG A 27 -22.71 0.70 -9.85
N ASN A 28 -21.81 0.29 -8.96
CA ASN A 28 -20.90 1.20 -8.28
C ASN A 28 -19.46 0.71 -8.31
N LEU A 29 -18.55 1.68 -8.24
CA LEU A 29 -17.16 1.53 -7.85
C LEU A 29 -17.06 2.02 -6.41
N VAL A 30 -16.55 1.17 -5.51
CA VAL A 30 -16.44 1.47 -4.08
C VAL A 30 -14.98 1.40 -3.66
N GLY A 31 -14.45 2.52 -3.17
CA GLY A 31 -13.10 2.66 -2.67
C GLY A 31 -13.00 2.36 -1.17
N ILE A 32 -12.02 1.53 -0.80
CA ILE A 32 -11.57 1.35 0.58
C ILE A 32 -10.14 1.86 0.73
N ASP A 33 -9.84 2.53 1.83
CA ASP A 33 -8.52 3.09 2.10
C ASP A 33 -7.99 2.60 3.45
N VAL A 34 -6.71 2.23 3.51
CA VAL A 34 -6.09 1.71 4.73
C VAL A 34 -5.69 2.86 5.65
N ASN A 35 -6.29 2.91 6.84
CA ASN A 35 -5.96 3.91 7.86
C ASN A 35 -4.47 3.87 8.20
N MET A 36 -3.79 5.01 8.04
CA MET A 36 -2.37 5.19 8.37
C MET A 36 -1.48 4.04 7.83
N ALA A 37 -1.70 3.61 6.58
CA ALA A 37 -1.10 2.41 5.99
C ALA A 37 0.41 2.32 6.20
N PHE A 38 1.12 3.41 5.92
CA PHE A 38 2.58 3.43 6.06
C PHE A 38 3.07 3.46 7.51
N ALA A 39 2.31 4.06 8.44
CA ALA A 39 2.62 3.95 9.87
C ALA A 39 2.45 2.50 10.33
N ALA A 40 1.36 1.83 9.90
CA ALA A 40 1.15 0.41 10.16
C ALA A 40 2.25 -0.46 9.52
N GLY A 41 2.76 -0.08 8.34
CA GLY A 41 3.91 -0.74 7.69
C GLY A 41 5.22 -0.60 8.49
N ALA A 42 5.40 0.51 9.21
CA ALA A 42 6.55 0.74 10.08
C ALA A 42 6.49 -0.05 11.39
N ASN A 43 5.30 -0.36 11.90
CA ASN A 43 5.11 -1.03 13.20
C ASN A 43 5.79 -2.41 13.27
N GLY A 44 6.79 -2.56 14.14
CA GLY A 44 7.54 -3.80 14.32
C GLY A 44 8.48 -4.14 13.17
N LEU A 45 8.72 -3.20 12.24
CA LEU A 45 9.66 -3.41 11.13
C LEU A 45 11.09 -3.36 11.68
N THR A 46 11.82 -4.45 11.51
CA THR A 46 13.27 -4.46 11.72
C THR A 46 13.96 -3.76 10.57
N VAL A 47 14.76 -2.74 10.87
CA VAL A 47 15.56 -1.98 9.88
C VAL A 47 17.02 -1.93 10.30
N GLY A 48 17.92 -1.66 9.36
CA GLY A 48 19.34 -1.48 9.67
C GLY A 48 19.59 -0.25 10.55
N LEU A 49 20.51 -0.36 11.48
CA LEU A 49 20.97 0.75 12.33
C LEU A 49 22.36 1.23 11.91
N GLY A 50 23.17 0.36 11.33
CA GLY A 50 24.52 0.65 10.84
C GLY A 50 24.68 0.62 9.32
N GLU A 51 25.95 0.55 8.90
CA GLU A 51 26.38 0.53 7.50
C GLU A 51 26.01 -0.79 6.78
N PRO A 52 25.81 -0.76 5.44
CA PRO A 52 25.67 -1.96 4.63
C PRO A 52 26.89 -2.88 4.69
N THR A 53 26.65 -4.18 4.69
CA THR A 53 27.64 -5.17 4.25
C THR A 53 27.20 -5.77 2.91
N GLN A 54 28.05 -5.68 1.89
CA GLN A 54 27.83 -6.31 0.60
C GLN A 54 28.15 -7.82 0.70
N VAL A 55 27.26 -8.66 0.20
CA VAL A 55 27.43 -10.12 0.15
C VAL A 55 27.05 -10.62 -1.24
N LYS A 56 27.82 -11.57 -1.79
CA LYS A 56 27.56 -12.21 -3.09
C LYS A 56 27.00 -13.61 -2.89
N ASN A 57 26.04 -14.01 -3.71
CA ASN A 57 25.32 -15.28 -3.63
C ASN A 57 24.85 -15.64 -2.20
N PRO A 58 24.22 -14.73 -1.44
CA PRO A 58 23.80 -15.02 -0.08
C PRO A 58 22.60 -15.96 -0.05
N VAL A 59 22.51 -16.77 1.01
CA VAL A 59 21.24 -17.42 1.38
C VAL A 59 20.30 -16.33 1.91
N PHE A 60 19.05 -16.30 1.42
CA PHE A 60 18.07 -15.33 1.87
C PHE A 60 17.66 -15.58 3.33
N ASP A 61 17.74 -14.55 4.17
CA ASP A 61 17.19 -14.54 5.53
C ASP A 61 16.11 -13.44 5.65
N PRO A 62 14.82 -13.81 5.82
CA PRO A 62 13.73 -12.83 5.93
C PRO A 62 13.83 -11.96 7.20
N LYS A 63 14.67 -12.30 8.18
CA LYS A 63 14.89 -11.54 9.41
C LYS A 63 16.03 -10.53 9.30
N LEU A 64 16.88 -10.65 8.28
CA LEU A 64 18.02 -9.77 8.08
C LEU A 64 17.65 -8.62 7.14
N PRO A 65 17.49 -7.38 7.63
CA PRO A 65 17.14 -6.26 6.75
C PRO A 65 18.27 -5.96 5.77
N GLY A 66 17.87 -5.68 4.53
CA GLY A 66 18.77 -5.39 3.44
C GLY A 66 18.04 -5.13 2.13
N SER A 67 18.86 -4.78 1.13
CA SER A 67 18.47 -4.70 -0.28
C SER A 67 19.03 -5.94 -0.99
N TRP A 68 18.21 -6.60 -1.78
CA TRP A 68 18.52 -7.90 -2.39
C TRP A 68 18.31 -7.81 -3.90
N LEU A 69 19.34 -8.18 -4.68
CA LEU A 69 19.21 -8.38 -6.12
C LEU A 69 18.70 -9.79 -6.36
N VAL A 70 17.45 -9.90 -6.82
CA VAL A 70 16.76 -11.19 -7.00
C VAL A 70 16.00 -11.15 -8.32
N ASP A 71 15.94 -12.26 -9.04
CA ASP A 71 15.00 -12.44 -10.13
C ASP A 71 13.67 -12.94 -9.57
N LEU A 72 12.60 -12.16 -9.73
CA LEU A 72 11.23 -12.52 -9.35
C LEU A 72 10.30 -12.61 -10.57
N SER A 73 10.85 -12.58 -11.78
CA SER A 73 10.09 -12.71 -13.03
C SER A 73 9.39 -14.05 -13.16
N HIS A 74 9.86 -15.09 -12.47
CA HIS A 74 9.27 -16.44 -12.48
C HIS A 74 8.04 -16.60 -11.58
N VAL A 75 7.72 -15.61 -10.72
CA VAL A 75 6.56 -15.70 -9.83
C VAL A 75 5.26 -15.62 -10.62
N ASP A 76 4.38 -16.60 -10.45
CA ASP A 76 3.07 -16.67 -11.11
C ASP A 76 1.94 -16.43 -10.10
N LEU A 77 1.23 -15.31 -10.26
CA LEU A 77 0.13 -14.95 -9.36
C LEU A 77 -1.13 -15.77 -9.60
N SER A 78 -1.21 -16.54 -10.70
CA SER A 78 -2.36 -17.42 -10.96
C SER A 78 -2.40 -18.59 -9.99
N LYS A 79 -1.28 -18.90 -9.31
CA LYS A 79 -1.19 -19.96 -8.33
C LYS A 79 -0.28 -19.55 -7.18
N VAL A 80 -0.87 -19.22 -6.04
CA VAL A 80 -0.14 -18.74 -4.86
C VAL A 80 -0.63 -19.37 -3.57
N LYS A 81 0.23 -19.41 -2.54
CA LYS A 81 -0.17 -19.78 -1.18
C LYS A 81 -0.92 -18.62 -0.52
N VAL A 82 -2.08 -18.93 0.07
CA VAL A 82 -2.93 -17.96 0.81
C VAL A 82 -3.00 -18.24 2.31
N ALA A 83 -2.56 -19.44 2.72
CA ALA A 83 -2.32 -19.85 4.09
C ALA A 83 -1.28 -20.97 4.11
N LYS A 84 -0.84 -21.36 5.31
CA LYS A 84 0.00 -22.55 5.49
C LYS A 84 -0.70 -23.75 4.85
N ASP A 85 -0.03 -24.37 3.89
CA ASP A 85 -0.49 -25.55 3.13
C ASP A 85 -1.76 -25.35 2.27
N LYS A 86 -2.15 -24.10 1.99
CA LYS A 86 -3.30 -23.80 1.11
C LYS A 86 -2.87 -22.96 -0.10
N TRP A 87 -3.03 -23.54 -1.28
CA TRP A 87 -2.92 -22.84 -2.56
C TRP A 87 -4.28 -22.30 -3.01
N ALA A 88 -4.25 -21.22 -3.77
CA ALA A 88 -5.39 -20.69 -4.50
C ALA A 88 -5.04 -20.53 -5.96
N ASP A 89 -5.98 -20.90 -6.83
CA ASP A 89 -5.94 -20.59 -8.25
C ASP A 89 -6.67 -19.25 -8.47
N LEU A 90 -6.02 -18.29 -9.10
CA LEU A 90 -6.46 -16.92 -9.28
C LEU A 90 -6.30 -16.48 -10.74
N ASP A 91 -7.01 -15.44 -11.14
CA ASP A 91 -6.75 -14.76 -12.40
C ASP A 91 -5.63 -13.73 -12.20
N ALA A 92 -4.43 -14.09 -12.65
CA ALA A 92 -3.25 -13.21 -12.54
C ALA A 92 -3.41 -11.91 -13.33
N SER A 93 -4.20 -11.89 -14.40
CA SER A 93 -4.39 -10.69 -15.23
C SER A 93 -5.20 -9.60 -14.50
N LEU A 94 -5.94 -9.99 -13.46
CA LEU A 94 -6.76 -9.11 -12.65
C LEU A 94 -6.08 -8.67 -11.35
N LEU A 95 -4.80 -9.00 -11.16
CA LEU A 95 -4.02 -8.71 -9.96
C LEU A 95 -2.78 -7.85 -10.27
N PRO A 96 -2.48 -6.82 -9.46
CA PRO A 96 -1.20 -6.14 -9.55
C PRO A 96 -0.07 -7.02 -9.02
N SER A 97 1.06 -7.09 -9.73
CA SER A 97 2.32 -7.63 -9.22
C SER A 97 2.79 -6.90 -7.96
N PRO A 98 3.07 -7.59 -6.85
CA PRO A 98 3.62 -6.97 -5.64
C PRO A 98 5.09 -6.57 -5.75
N PHE A 99 5.73 -6.89 -6.86
CA PHE A 99 7.15 -6.68 -7.09
C PHE A 99 7.45 -5.38 -7.83
N THR A 100 6.43 -4.69 -8.36
CA THR A 100 6.63 -3.40 -9.01
C THR A 100 5.58 -2.38 -8.52
N PRO A 101 5.92 -1.08 -8.47
CA PRO A 101 4.94 -0.05 -8.11
C PRO A 101 3.77 0.05 -9.10
N LYS A 102 4.01 -0.30 -10.37
CA LYS A 102 3.01 -0.26 -11.44
C LYS A 102 2.21 -1.55 -11.57
N GLY A 103 2.44 -2.54 -10.72
CA GLY A 103 1.72 -3.83 -10.79
C GLY A 103 2.10 -4.70 -11.99
N GLU A 104 3.11 -4.32 -12.77
CA GLU A 104 3.67 -5.11 -13.87
C GLU A 104 4.51 -6.28 -13.35
N ARG A 105 4.47 -7.40 -14.08
CA ARG A 105 5.35 -8.54 -13.80
C ARG A 105 6.81 -8.13 -14.06
N PRO A 106 7.76 -8.40 -13.14
CA PRO A 106 9.18 -8.17 -13.42
C PRO A 106 9.64 -8.96 -14.64
N GLU A 107 10.55 -8.39 -15.43
CA GLU A 107 11.11 -9.02 -16.64
C GLU A 107 12.49 -9.67 -16.39
N GLY A 108 13.03 -9.52 -15.18
CA GLY A 108 14.31 -10.11 -14.79
C GLY A 108 14.77 -9.64 -13.41
N PRO A 109 16.08 -9.76 -13.10
CA PRO A 109 16.65 -9.36 -11.82
C PRO A 109 16.46 -7.86 -11.50
N ALA A 110 16.04 -7.58 -10.26
CA ALA A 110 15.95 -6.22 -9.74
C ALA A 110 16.25 -6.14 -8.23
N TRP A 111 16.48 -4.92 -7.73
CA TRP A 111 16.71 -4.68 -6.31
C TRP A 111 15.40 -4.56 -5.55
N TYR A 112 15.26 -5.38 -4.51
CA TYR A 112 14.10 -5.44 -3.64
C TYR A 112 14.46 -5.23 -2.18
N ALA A 113 13.57 -4.61 -1.41
CA ALA A 113 13.70 -4.62 0.04
C ALA A 113 13.35 -6.01 0.59
N THR A 114 13.90 -6.33 1.77
CA THR A 114 13.68 -7.63 2.44
C THR A 114 12.21 -8.05 2.52
N PRO A 115 11.24 -7.17 2.83
CA PRO A 115 9.84 -7.59 2.89
C PRO A 115 9.35 -8.13 1.54
N THR A 116 9.72 -7.49 0.41
CA THR A 116 9.31 -7.91 -0.95
C THR A 116 9.81 -9.31 -1.29
N VAL A 117 11.08 -9.60 -1.00
CA VAL A 117 11.65 -10.94 -1.22
C VAL A 117 11.01 -11.98 -0.29
N ALA A 118 10.81 -11.63 0.98
CA ALA A 118 10.12 -12.51 1.94
C ALA A 118 8.70 -12.83 1.49
N TYR A 119 8.04 -11.90 0.80
CA TYR A 119 6.70 -12.12 0.29
C TYR A 119 6.64 -13.09 -0.89
N ALA A 120 7.65 -13.11 -1.77
CA ALA A 120 7.74 -14.15 -2.81
C ALA A 120 7.80 -15.57 -2.19
N VAL A 121 8.57 -15.72 -1.11
CA VAL A 121 8.62 -16.97 -0.33
C VAL A 121 7.28 -17.30 0.30
N GLU A 122 6.58 -16.31 0.87
CA GLU A 122 5.24 -16.48 1.43
C GLU A 122 4.22 -16.96 0.38
N LEU A 123 4.30 -16.41 -0.84
CA LEU A 123 3.45 -16.82 -1.98
C LEU A 123 3.76 -18.24 -2.47
N GLY A 124 4.84 -18.85 -1.99
CA GLY A 124 5.21 -20.25 -2.25
C GLY A 124 6.34 -20.43 -3.25
N TYR A 125 7.08 -19.37 -3.60
CA TYR A 125 8.14 -19.39 -4.59
C TYR A 125 9.52 -19.36 -3.95
N ASP A 126 10.46 -20.10 -4.54
CA ASP A 126 11.86 -20.04 -4.13
C ASP A 126 12.52 -18.74 -4.62
N VAL A 127 13.47 -18.26 -3.83
CA VAL A 127 14.26 -17.06 -4.12
C VAL A 127 15.74 -17.38 -4.06
N VAL A 128 16.50 -16.90 -5.05
CA VAL A 128 17.94 -17.09 -5.14
C VAL A 128 18.59 -15.72 -5.30
N PRO A 129 18.97 -15.04 -4.20
CA PRO A 129 19.62 -13.75 -4.31
C PRO A 129 20.99 -13.85 -4.99
N ILE A 130 21.24 -12.95 -5.93
CA ILE A 130 22.51 -12.81 -6.66
C ILE A 130 23.51 -12.03 -5.81
N GLU A 131 23.03 -10.94 -5.21
CA GLU A 131 23.80 -10.01 -4.40
C GLU A 131 22.89 -9.38 -3.34
N ALA A 132 23.45 -8.97 -2.21
CA ALA A 132 22.73 -8.20 -1.21
C ALA A 132 23.60 -7.17 -0.52
N TYR A 133 22.96 -6.09 -0.06
CA TYR A 133 23.49 -5.14 0.91
C TYR A 133 22.71 -5.29 2.21
N VAL A 134 23.22 -6.11 3.13
CA VAL A 134 22.56 -6.47 4.40
C VAL A 134 22.98 -5.56 5.55
N ARG A 135 22.21 -5.58 6.65
CA ARG A 135 22.45 -4.79 7.85
C ARG A 135 22.42 -5.69 9.09
N TYR A 136 23.61 -6.13 9.53
CA TYR A 136 23.75 -6.99 10.71
C TYR A 136 23.38 -6.27 12.00
N GLU A 137 23.75 -5.00 12.13
CA GLU A 137 23.23 -4.15 13.19
C GLU A 137 21.84 -3.66 12.78
N ASN A 138 20.81 -4.15 13.47
CA ASN A 138 19.42 -3.87 13.14
C ASN A 138 18.52 -3.83 14.38
N GLY A 139 17.34 -3.24 14.23
CA GLY A 139 16.35 -3.16 15.31
C GLY A 139 15.05 -2.49 14.90
N ARG A 140 14.11 -2.42 15.85
CA ARG A 140 12.78 -1.82 15.67
C ARG A 140 12.80 -0.30 15.90
N TYR A 141 13.58 0.38 15.06
CA TYR A 141 13.84 1.81 15.16
C TYR A 141 12.57 2.68 15.12
N LEU A 142 11.55 2.26 14.37
CA LEU A 142 10.34 3.05 14.11
C LEU A 142 9.21 2.84 15.12
N ASP A 143 9.33 1.89 16.05
CA ASP A 143 8.23 1.52 16.97
C ASP A 143 7.83 2.68 17.89
N GLY A 144 8.80 3.40 18.44
CA GLY A 144 8.53 4.56 19.30
C GLY A 144 7.83 5.69 18.56
N TRP A 145 8.21 5.93 17.31
CA TRP A 145 7.56 6.91 16.44
C TRP A 145 6.14 6.48 16.06
N TYR A 146 5.95 5.21 15.68
CA TYR A 146 4.64 4.65 15.36
C TYR A 146 3.68 4.72 16.54
N ASN A 147 4.10 4.23 17.72
CA ASN A 147 3.23 4.18 18.90
C ASN A 147 2.73 5.58 19.28
N ARG A 148 3.63 6.58 19.32
CA ARG A 148 3.23 7.97 19.64
C ARG A 148 2.19 8.53 18.66
N LEU A 149 2.39 8.33 17.36
CA LEU A 149 1.45 8.84 16.35
C LEU A 149 0.14 8.06 16.30
N ARG A 150 0.18 6.74 16.49
CA ARG A 150 -1.01 5.90 16.62
C ARG A 150 -1.84 6.35 17.81
N ASP A 151 -1.23 6.49 18.98
CA ASP A 151 -1.95 6.77 20.21
C ASP A 151 -2.59 8.17 20.14
N ALA A 152 -1.88 9.16 19.62
CA ALA A 152 -2.44 10.49 19.35
C ALA A 152 -3.61 10.41 18.34
N PHE A 153 -3.45 9.68 17.24
CA PHE A 153 -4.51 9.51 16.25
C PHE A 153 -5.75 8.86 16.83
N LEU A 154 -5.60 7.75 17.57
CA LEU A 154 -6.74 7.02 18.14
C LEU A 154 -7.44 7.83 19.23
N ALA A 155 -6.70 8.51 20.10
CA ALA A 155 -7.29 9.39 21.11
C ALA A 155 -8.13 10.50 20.45
N THR A 156 -7.57 11.20 19.45
CA THR A 156 -8.31 12.26 18.76
C THR A 156 -9.52 11.74 17.98
N MET A 157 -9.43 10.55 17.36
CA MET A 157 -10.58 9.95 16.68
C MET A 157 -11.68 9.52 17.66
N ALA A 158 -11.32 9.03 18.85
CA ALA A 158 -12.27 8.72 19.91
C ALA A 158 -12.98 9.98 20.43
N ASP A 159 -12.24 11.08 20.64
CA ASP A 159 -12.83 12.38 21.01
C ASP A 159 -13.79 12.91 19.92
N LEU A 160 -13.55 12.54 18.66
CA LEU A 160 -14.45 12.81 17.52
C LEU A 160 -15.61 11.80 17.39
N GLY A 161 -15.77 10.88 18.34
CA GLY A 161 -16.84 9.88 18.37
C GLY A 161 -16.63 8.70 17.41
N VAL A 162 -15.38 8.38 17.06
CA VAL A 162 -15.02 7.21 16.24
C VAL A 162 -14.14 6.27 17.05
N ASP A 163 -14.78 5.44 17.87
CA ASP A 163 -14.11 4.45 18.71
C ASP A 163 -13.50 3.28 17.92
N ALA A 164 -12.47 2.66 18.51
CA ALA A 164 -11.74 1.54 17.92
C ALA A 164 -12.54 0.24 17.82
N ASP A 165 -13.55 0.07 18.69
CA ASP A 165 -14.29 -1.17 18.89
C ASP A 165 -15.73 -1.12 18.35
N LEU A 166 -16.04 -0.13 17.50
CA LEU A 166 -17.33 -0.02 16.84
C LEU A 166 -17.61 -1.24 15.94
N SER A 167 -18.89 -1.62 15.85
CA SER A 167 -19.32 -2.58 14.83
C SER A 167 -19.07 -2.00 13.43
N PRO A 168 -18.94 -2.82 12.39
CA PRO A 168 -18.67 -2.32 11.03
C PRO A 168 -19.68 -1.28 10.54
N ALA A 169 -20.98 -1.44 10.85
CA ALA A 169 -22.01 -0.49 10.46
C ALA A 169 -21.91 0.80 11.28
N ASP A 170 -21.73 0.70 12.60
CA ASP A 170 -21.57 1.86 13.49
C ASP A 170 -20.30 2.64 13.16
N PHE A 171 -19.22 1.95 12.78
CA PHE A 171 -17.98 2.58 12.33
C PHE A 171 -18.20 3.42 11.06
N LEU A 172 -18.92 2.90 10.07
CA LEU A 172 -19.23 3.67 8.86
C LEU A 172 -20.10 4.89 9.18
N ALA A 173 -21.12 4.73 10.00
CA ALA A 173 -21.97 5.84 10.45
C ALA A 173 -21.17 6.88 11.27
N ALA A 174 -20.27 6.42 12.15
CA ALA A 174 -19.42 7.29 12.95
C ALA A 174 -18.38 8.04 12.10
N MET A 175 -17.89 7.44 11.01
CA MET A 175 -17.00 8.09 10.06
C MET A 175 -17.71 9.12 9.19
N ASP A 176 -19.02 9.00 8.98
CA ASP A 176 -19.78 9.98 8.21
C ASP A 176 -19.82 11.33 8.93
N GLY A 177 -19.39 12.38 8.22
CA GLY A 177 -19.34 13.75 8.74
C GLY A 177 -18.45 13.97 9.97
N TYR A 178 -17.62 13.03 10.43
CA TYR A 178 -16.94 13.13 11.74
C TYR A 178 -16.14 14.44 11.92
N ARG A 179 -15.61 15.00 10.83
CA ARG A 179 -14.82 16.25 10.84
C ARG A 179 -15.63 17.50 11.20
N SER A 180 -16.96 17.49 11.06
CA SER A 180 -17.79 18.65 11.40
C SER A 180 -18.17 18.72 12.88
N ARG A 181 -17.93 17.63 13.64
CA ARG A 181 -18.26 17.55 15.07
C ARG A 181 -17.40 18.49 15.90
N ASP A 182 -16.11 18.54 15.59
CA ASP A 182 -15.14 19.45 16.19
C ASP A 182 -14.07 19.83 15.15
N PRO A 183 -14.10 21.06 14.61
CA PRO A 183 -13.13 21.53 13.63
C PRO A 183 -11.69 21.58 14.15
N GLU A 184 -11.47 21.84 15.44
CA GLU A 184 -10.13 21.91 16.04
C GLU A 184 -9.51 20.51 16.11
N LEU A 185 -10.27 19.53 16.59
CA LEU A 185 -9.82 18.13 16.59
C LEU A 185 -9.65 17.59 15.17
N ALA A 186 -10.47 18.01 14.20
CA ALA A 186 -10.26 17.65 12.79
C ALA A 186 -8.93 18.19 12.22
N ILE A 187 -8.48 19.37 12.67
CA ILE A 187 -7.15 19.91 12.36
C ILE A 187 -6.07 19.04 13.01
N VAL A 188 -6.24 18.64 14.27
CA VAL A 188 -5.29 17.75 14.98
C VAL A 188 -5.12 16.42 14.25
N VAL A 189 -6.22 15.75 13.86
CA VAL A 189 -6.16 14.51 13.05
C VAL A 189 -5.38 14.73 11.76
N SER A 190 -5.60 15.87 11.10
CA SER A 190 -4.93 16.21 9.85
C SER A 190 -3.42 16.45 10.07
N ALA A 191 -3.03 17.09 11.17
CA ALA A 191 -1.65 17.30 11.56
C ALA A 191 -0.91 15.99 11.90
N VAL A 192 -1.56 15.07 12.64
CA VAL A 192 -1.01 13.75 12.93
C VAL A 192 -0.77 12.97 11.64
N LYS A 193 -1.76 12.93 10.73
CA LYS A 193 -1.63 12.29 9.41
C LYS A 193 -0.52 12.93 8.56
N ALA A 194 -0.41 14.26 8.57
CA ALA A 194 0.65 14.97 7.87
C ALA A 194 2.04 14.65 8.45
N THR A 195 2.15 14.44 9.76
CA THR A 195 3.41 14.04 10.42
C THR A 195 3.81 12.62 10.04
N VAL A 196 2.87 11.69 9.90
CA VAL A 196 3.12 10.35 9.35
C VAL A 196 3.67 10.45 7.93
N LYS A 197 2.95 11.14 7.02
CA LYS A 197 3.32 11.26 5.60
C LYS A 197 4.67 11.98 5.43
N GLY A 198 4.83 13.12 6.10
CA GLY A 198 6.04 13.92 6.06
C GLY A 198 7.24 13.17 6.65
N GLY A 199 7.07 12.52 7.79
CA GLY A 199 8.10 11.75 8.48
C GLY A 199 8.68 10.64 7.61
N LEU A 200 7.84 9.91 6.88
CA LEU A 200 8.28 8.85 5.97
C LEU A 200 8.84 9.36 4.63
N GLY A 201 8.50 10.59 4.24
CA GLY A 201 9.11 11.24 3.09
C GLY A 201 10.57 11.66 3.35
N LYS A 202 10.92 12.00 4.60
CA LYS A 202 12.25 12.53 4.96
C LYS A 202 13.44 11.62 4.66
N PRO A 203 13.39 10.29 4.91
CA PRO A 203 14.53 9.41 4.66
C PRO A 203 14.92 9.29 3.18
N ARG A 204 14.06 9.72 2.25
CA ARG A 204 14.38 9.85 0.81
C ARG A 204 13.76 11.13 0.22
N GLU A 205 13.89 12.24 0.92
CA GLU A 205 13.52 13.58 0.42
C GLU A 205 14.24 13.92 -0.90
N ARG A 206 13.50 13.86 -2.02
CA ARG A 206 13.99 14.28 -3.35
C ARG A 206 14.43 15.75 -3.35
N PRO A 207 15.28 16.18 -4.30
CA PRO A 207 15.58 17.60 -4.47
C PRO A 207 14.27 18.40 -4.64
N ARG A 208 14.18 19.57 -3.99
CA ARG A 208 13.03 20.48 -4.06
C ARG A 208 13.50 21.91 -4.30
N GLY A 209 12.75 22.67 -5.10
CA GLY A 209 12.93 24.11 -5.31
C GLY A 209 13.49 24.49 -6.69
N GLU A 210 13.16 25.71 -7.13
CA GLU A 210 13.70 26.34 -8.33
C GLU A 210 15.20 26.61 -8.13
N GLY A 211 16.06 25.84 -8.80
CA GLY A 211 17.51 26.05 -8.76
C GLY A 211 18.37 24.79 -8.61
N TRP A 212 17.78 23.66 -8.20
CA TRP A 212 18.50 22.39 -8.28
C TRP A 212 18.66 21.95 -9.74
N ARG A 213 19.86 21.50 -10.12
CA ARG A 213 20.16 21.01 -11.47
C ARG A 213 20.37 19.49 -11.45
N PRO A 214 19.88 18.76 -12.46
CA PRO A 214 20.17 17.34 -12.62
C PRO A 214 21.67 17.05 -12.54
N GLY A 215 22.05 16.11 -11.68
CA GLY A 215 23.45 15.69 -11.47
C GLY A 215 24.13 16.31 -10.25
N GLU A 216 23.58 17.35 -9.64
CA GLU A 216 24.16 17.98 -8.45
C GLU A 216 23.63 17.36 -7.15
N PRO A 217 24.44 17.26 -6.08
CA PRO A 217 23.96 16.84 -4.77
C PRO A 217 22.99 17.89 -4.20
N TRP A 218 21.96 17.44 -3.48
CA TRP A 218 21.04 18.33 -2.76
C TRP A 218 21.16 18.15 -1.26
N ARG A 219 20.68 19.15 -0.50
CA ARG A 219 20.85 19.28 0.95
C ARG A 219 20.47 18.04 1.77
N ALA A 220 19.50 17.25 1.31
CA ALA A 220 19.03 16.10 2.08
C ALA A 220 20.05 14.95 2.14
N LEU A 221 20.92 14.81 1.13
CA LEU A 221 21.94 13.74 1.06
C LEU A 221 22.94 13.78 2.22
N SER A 222 23.17 14.96 2.80
CA SER A 222 24.11 15.15 3.92
C SER A 222 23.47 14.96 5.30
N ARG A 223 22.15 14.68 5.37
CA ARG A 223 21.47 14.50 6.66
C ARG A 223 21.74 13.09 7.20
N PRO A 224 22.07 12.93 8.50
CA PRO A 224 22.18 11.60 9.11
C PRO A 224 20.89 10.78 9.03
N THR A 225 19.75 11.46 8.88
CA THR A 225 18.42 10.85 8.70
C THR A 225 18.10 10.48 7.26
N TRP A 226 19.02 10.70 6.31
CA TRP A 226 18.91 10.22 4.93
C TRP A 226 19.11 8.70 4.88
N ARG A 227 17.99 7.98 4.99
CA ARG A 227 17.93 6.52 5.09
C ARG A 227 16.95 5.96 4.06
N PRO A 228 17.30 6.00 2.76
CA PRO A 228 16.40 5.56 1.70
C PRO A 228 16.05 4.07 1.84
N ASP A 229 16.90 3.28 2.47
CA ASP A 229 16.68 1.87 2.81
C ASP A 229 15.53 1.68 3.82
N ILE A 230 15.44 2.54 4.85
CA ILE A 230 14.33 2.51 5.82
C ILE A 230 13.01 2.83 5.12
N ARG A 231 12.97 3.90 4.29
CA ARG A 231 11.76 4.25 3.53
C ARG A 231 11.34 3.10 2.60
N ALA A 232 12.29 2.52 1.88
CA ALA A 232 12.05 1.42 0.97
C ALA A 232 11.44 0.21 1.69
N ALA A 233 11.99 -0.18 2.85
CA ALA A 233 11.46 -1.28 3.65
C ALA A 233 10.03 -1.01 4.17
N VAL A 234 9.73 0.22 4.61
CA VAL A 234 8.37 0.59 5.05
C VAL A 234 7.37 0.53 3.90
N ILE A 235 7.72 1.09 2.74
CA ILE A 235 6.83 1.10 1.57
C ILE A 235 6.60 -0.31 1.04
N SER A 236 7.68 -1.08 0.87
CA SER A 236 7.65 -2.50 0.51
C SER A 236 6.67 -3.26 1.41
N ARG A 237 6.85 -3.19 2.73
CA ARG A 237 5.97 -3.87 3.69
C ARG A 237 4.53 -3.40 3.61
N THR A 238 4.30 -2.11 3.36
CA THR A 238 2.95 -1.55 3.20
C THR A 238 2.28 -2.14 1.96
N ARG A 239 2.96 -2.14 0.81
CA ARG A 239 2.47 -2.71 -0.46
C ARG A 239 2.15 -4.19 -0.34
N ILE A 240 3.01 -4.95 0.34
CA ILE A 240 2.85 -6.39 0.55
C ILE A 240 1.69 -6.69 1.50
N ASN A 241 1.55 -5.92 2.58
CA ASN A 241 0.41 -6.06 3.48
C ASN A 241 -0.91 -5.80 2.76
N LEU A 242 -0.94 -4.84 1.84
CA LEU A 242 -2.09 -4.57 0.99
C LEU A 242 -2.34 -5.72 0.02
N HIS A 243 -1.33 -6.15 -0.74
CA HIS A 243 -1.45 -7.24 -1.70
C HIS A 243 -1.89 -8.56 -1.05
N ARG A 244 -1.41 -8.87 0.16
CA ARG A 244 -1.87 -10.05 0.92
C ARG A 244 -3.37 -10.01 1.18
N LYS A 245 -3.93 -8.83 1.47
CA LYS A 245 -5.38 -8.67 1.67
C LYS A 245 -6.14 -8.78 0.36
N ILE A 246 -5.60 -8.22 -0.73
CA ILE A 246 -6.17 -8.33 -2.08
C ILE A 246 -6.25 -9.80 -2.52
N VAL A 247 -5.14 -10.54 -2.45
CA VAL A 247 -5.08 -11.97 -2.80
C VAL A 247 -6.05 -12.80 -1.97
N LYS A 248 -6.10 -12.56 -0.65
CA LYS A 248 -7.06 -13.26 0.23
C LYS A 248 -8.51 -12.92 -0.10
N HIS A 249 -8.78 -11.67 -0.47
CA HIS A 249 -10.10 -11.23 -0.89
C HIS A 249 -10.50 -11.97 -2.18
N ALA A 250 -9.68 -11.90 -3.22
CA ALA A 250 -9.92 -12.59 -4.48
C ALA A 250 -10.11 -14.11 -4.30
N ALA A 251 -9.24 -14.76 -3.52
CA ALA A 251 -9.33 -16.19 -3.24
C ALA A 251 -10.61 -16.60 -2.47
N PHE A 252 -11.25 -15.65 -1.76
CA PHE A 252 -12.44 -15.93 -0.97
C PHE A 252 -13.74 -15.53 -1.69
N THR A 253 -13.75 -14.39 -2.38
CA THR A 253 -14.95 -13.79 -2.98
C THR A 253 -15.02 -13.98 -4.50
N GLY A 254 -13.90 -14.30 -5.15
CA GLY A 254 -13.76 -14.23 -6.61
C GLY A 254 -13.76 -12.80 -7.16
N GLN A 255 -13.74 -11.78 -6.30
CA GLN A 255 -13.71 -10.36 -6.72
C GLN A 255 -12.28 -9.83 -6.74
N TYR A 256 -11.97 -9.04 -7.75
CA TYR A 256 -10.64 -8.48 -7.99
C TYR A 256 -10.68 -6.95 -7.92
N PRO A 257 -9.57 -6.30 -7.56
CA PRO A 257 -9.51 -4.85 -7.60
C PRO A 257 -9.57 -4.37 -9.05
N VAL A 258 -10.20 -3.22 -9.27
CA VAL A 258 -10.18 -2.50 -10.54
C VAL A 258 -9.03 -1.48 -10.56
N ALA A 259 -8.73 -0.91 -9.41
CA ALA A 259 -7.70 0.10 -9.24
C ALA A 259 -7.10 0.04 -7.84
N VAL A 260 -5.80 0.34 -7.74
CA VAL A 260 -5.05 0.48 -6.51
C VAL A 260 -4.16 1.72 -6.62
N LEU A 261 -4.31 2.64 -5.67
CA LEU A 261 -3.47 3.83 -5.58
C LEU A 261 -3.00 4.00 -4.14
N SER A 262 -1.70 3.88 -3.93
CA SER A 262 -1.06 3.90 -2.62
C SER A 262 -1.65 2.83 -1.68
N ASP A 263 -2.62 3.22 -0.87
CA ASP A 263 -3.32 2.48 0.16
C ASP A 263 -4.84 2.37 -0.08
N CYS A 264 -5.32 2.97 -1.17
CA CYS A 264 -6.69 2.88 -1.64
C CYS A 264 -6.85 1.74 -2.65
N VAL A 265 -7.93 0.95 -2.50
CA VAL A 265 -8.31 -0.14 -3.41
C VAL A 265 -9.76 0.04 -3.81
N VAL A 266 -10.06 -0.05 -5.10
CA VAL A 266 -11.40 0.11 -5.66
C VAL A 266 -11.92 -1.23 -6.18
N TYR A 267 -13.14 -1.58 -5.80
CA TYR A 267 -13.86 -2.76 -6.30
C TYR A 267 -15.17 -2.36 -6.97
N ALA A 268 -15.60 -3.13 -7.97
CA ALA A 268 -16.94 -3.00 -8.54
C ALA A 268 -17.94 -3.76 -7.65
N ALA A 269 -19.04 -3.10 -7.26
CA ALA A 269 -20.03 -3.64 -6.34
C ALA A 269 -21.46 -3.27 -6.74
N ASN A 270 -22.43 -4.06 -6.27
CA ASN A 270 -23.85 -3.76 -6.48
C ASN A 270 -24.36 -2.67 -5.54
N GLY A 271 -23.89 -2.67 -4.30
CA GLY A 271 -24.20 -1.65 -3.31
C GLY A 271 -23.16 -0.53 -3.26
N THR A 272 -23.34 0.40 -2.34
CA THR A 272 -22.56 1.63 -2.24
C THR A 272 -21.58 1.63 -1.08
N SER A 273 -21.55 0.57 -0.28
CA SER A 273 -20.79 0.47 0.96
C SER A 273 -19.73 -0.63 0.88
N PRO A 274 -18.60 -0.51 1.60
CA PRO A 274 -17.68 -1.62 1.77
C PRO A 274 -18.33 -2.88 2.35
N LEU A 275 -19.43 -2.76 3.09
CA LEU A 275 -20.18 -3.92 3.60
C LEU A 275 -20.79 -4.78 2.49
N ASP A 276 -20.99 -4.24 1.29
CA ASP A 276 -21.60 -4.96 0.17
C ASP A 276 -20.65 -5.94 -0.51
N PHE A 277 -19.34 -5.83 -0.27
CA PHE A 277 -18.34 -6.70 -0.89
C PHE A 277 -17.30 -7.27 0.10
N LEU A 278 -17.07 -6.63 1.25
CA LEU A 278 -16.15 -7.16 2.24
C LEU A 278 -16.70 -8.45 2.87
N PRO A 279 -15.95 -9.56 2.87
CA PRO A 279 -16.44 -10.83 3.37
C PRO A 279 -16.48 -10.86 4.91
N TYR A 280 -17.66 -11.14 5.46
CA TYR A 280 -17.88 -11.46 6.87
C TYR A 280 -18.44 -12.89 7.02
N ARG A 281 -18.01 -13.59 8.07
CA ARG A 281 -18.56 -14.89 8.49
C ARG A 281 -18.91 -14.79 9.97
N ASP A 282 -20.16 -15.09 10.32
CA ASP A 282 -20.65 -15.01 11.70
C ASP A 282 -20.36 -13.64 12.35
N GLY A 283 -20.53 -12.56 11.58
CA GLY A 283 -20.24 -11.18 11.99
C GLY A 283 -18.75 -10.82 12.08
N LYS A 284 -17.84 -11.75 11.75
CA LYS A 284 -16.38 -11.53 11.82
C LYS A 284 -15.77 -11.36 10.43
N PRO A 285 -14.84 -10.41 10.24
CA PRO A 285 -14.15 -10.23 8.97
C PRO A 285 -13.23 -11.42 8.67
N LEU A 286 -12.92 -11.63 7.39
CA LEU A 286 -11.98 -12.66 6.95
C LEU A 286 -10.61 -12.53 7.67
N PRO A 287 -10.07 -13.61 8.27
CA PRO A 287 -8.78 -13.56 8.96
C PRO A 287 -7.61 -13.10 8.07
N GLY A 288 -7.03 -11.97 8.44
CA GLY A 288 -5.94 -11.33 7.69
C GLY A 288 -6.36 -10.75 6.33
N GLY A 289 -7.67 -10.61 6.08
CA GLY A 289 -8.23 -9.83 4.98
C GLY A 289 -8.44 -8.36 5.36
N PHE A 290 -9.23 -7.66 4.56
CA PHE A 290 -9.71 -6.32 4.89
C PHE A 290 -10.70 -6.39 6.07
N LYS A 291 -10.57 -5.44 7.00
CA LYS A 291 -11.47 -5.27 8.15
C LYS A 291 -11.76 -3.78 8.30
N LEU A 292 -13.03 -3.44 8.47
CA LEU A 292 -13.46 -2.08 8.79
C LEU A 292 -13.04 -1.69 10.20
N GLY A 293 -12.59 -0.45 10.38
CA GLY A 293 -12.27 0.14 11.67
C GLY A 293 -11.20 1.21 11.58
N ILE A 294 -11.06 2.01 12.63
CA ILE A 294 -10.16 3.17 12.64
C ILE A 294 -8.69 2.82 12.91
N ASN A 295 -8.41 1.66 13.53
CA ASN A 295 -7.05 1.24 13.87
C ASN A 295 -6.11 1.26 12.65
N PRO A 296 -4.85 1.72 12.79
CA PRO A 296 -3.89 1.68 11.69
C PRO A 296 -3.75 0.29 11.07
N GLY A 297 -3.83 0.22 9.74
CA GLY A 297 -3.84 -1.03 9.00
C GLY A 297 -5.23 -1.63 8.78
N LEU A 298 -6.30 -1.09 9.38
CA LEU A 298 -7.69 -1.40 9.01
C LEU A 298 -8.18 -0.46 7.90
N VAL A 299 -9.33 -0.75 7.30
CA VAL A 299 -9.87 0.06 6.21
C VAL A 299 -11.05 0.92 6.64
N LYS A 300 -11.23 2.02 5.94
CA LYS A 300 -12.43 2.88 5.94
C LYS A 300 -13.01 2.94 4.53
N HIS A 301 -14.25 3.41 4.42
CA HIS A 301 -14.81 3.83 3.14
C HIS A 301 -14.11 5.12 2.68
N GLU A 302 -13.55 5.12 1.48
CA GLU A 302 -12.92 6.30 0.90
C GLU A 302 -13.90 7.08 0.02
N GLY A 303 -14.75 6.38 -0.74
CA GLY A 303 -15.79 6.99 -1.56
C GLY A 303 -16.48 5.98 -2.46
N THR A 304 -17.58 6.39 -3.09
CA THR A 304 -18.36 5.57 -4.00
C THR A 304 -18.79 6.41 -5.19
N GLN A 305 -18.57 5.89 -6.39
CA GLN A 305 -19.03 6.46 -7.65
C GLN A 305 -19.78 5.40 -8.45
N SER A 306 -20.54 5.78 -9.47
CA SER A 306 -21.17 4.80 -10.36
C SER A 306 -20.12 4.18 -11.29
N VAL A 307 -20.38 2.98 -11.78
CA VAL A 307 -19.57 2.38 -12.87
C VAL A 307 -19.60 3.26 -14.11
N LEU A 308 -20.76 3.83 -14.44
CA LEU A 308 -20.94 4.73 -15.58
C LEU A 308 -20.02 5.96 -15.46
N TRP A 309 -19.93 6.58 -14.28
CA TRP A 309 -18.98 7.66 -14.02
C TRP A 309 -17.54 7.21 -14.31
N GLY A 310 -17.16 6.02 -13.87
CA GLY A 310 -15.79 5.53 -14.08
C GLY A 310 -15.43 5.39 -15.56
N GLU A 311 -16.35 4.86 -16.36
CA GLU A 311 -16.18 4.72 -17.80
C GLU A 311 -16.21 6.08 -18.52
N GLU A 312 -17.11 6.99 -18.14
CA GLU A 312 -17.16 8.37 -18.66
C GLU A 312 -15.85 9.12 -18.41
N VAL A 313 -15.25 8.97 -17.22
CA VAL A 313 -13.97 9.60 -16.90
C VAL A 313 -12.85 9.01 -17.75
N ARG A 314 -12.79 7.69 -17.93
CA ARG A 314 -11.78 7.03 -18.78
C ARG A 314 -11.91 7.44 -20.25
N GLU A 315 -13.13 7.52 -20.76
CA GLU A 315 -13.42 7.97 -22.12
C GLU A 315 -13.00 9.44 -22.32
N ARG A 316 -13.31 10.32 -21.36
CA ARG A 316 -12.93 11.75 -21.41
C ARG A 316 -11.42 11.96 -21.57
N PHE A 317 -10.59 11.11 -20.96
CA PHE A 317 -9.13 11.20 -21.04
C PHE A 317 -8.49 10.28 -22.09
N ASP A 318 -9.28 9.51 -22.85
CA ASP A 318 -8.78 8.46 -23.75
C ASP A 318 -7.78 7.52 -23.06
N ALA A 319 -8.08 7.15 -21.81
CA ALA A 319 -7.17 6.45 -20.91
C ALA A 319 -7.88 5.28 -20.20
N PRO A 320 -7.97 4.10 -20.83
CA PRO A 320 -8.69 2.94 -20.27
C PRO A 320 -8.07 2.41 -18.95
N GLU A 321 -6.79 2.71 -18.72
CA GLU A 321 -6.06 2.36 -17.49
C GLU A 321 -5.94 3.52 -16.50
N LEU A 322 -6.71 4.59 -16.69
CA LEU A 322 -6.75 5.69 -15.73
C LEU A 322 -7.14 5.16 -14.34
N ASN A 323 -6.35 5.54 -13.35
CA ASN A 323 -6.48 5.07 -12.00
C ASN A 323 -7.60 5.84 -11.26
N LEU A 324 -8.83 5.31 -11.36
CA LEU A 324 -10.04 5.90 -10.79
C LEU A 324 -9.99 6.09 -9.26
N ALA A 325 -9.07 5.41 -8.56
CA ALA A 325 -8.84 5.61 -7.13
C ALA A 325 -8.41 7.05 -6.80
N ARG A 326 -7.85 7.80 -7.76
CA ARG A 326 -7.49 9.23 -7.62
C ARG A 326 -8.70 10.11 -7.29
N TYR A 327 -9.86 9.77 -7.86
CA TYR A 327 -11.07 10.60 -7.83
C TYR A 327 -12.23 9.93 -7.09
N ILE A 328 -12.06 8.71 -6.58
CA ILE A 328 -13.15 7.91 -6.00
C ILE A 328 -13.84 8.59 -4.82
N LYS A 329 -13.10 9.43 -4.09
CA LYS A 329 -13.54 10.06 -2.84
C LYS A 329 -14.74 10.99 -3.03
N ASP A 330 -14.65 11.89 -4.01
CA ASP A 330 -15.65 12.95 -4.23
C ASP A 330 -16.12 13.02 -5.70
N GLY A 331 -15.55 12.18 -6.58
CA GLY A 331 -15.88 12.15 -8.01
C GLY A 331 -15.35 13.36 -8.79
N THR A 332 -14.58 14.25 -8.15
CA THR A 332 -14.12 15.49 -8.76
C THR A 332 -12.86 15.23 -9.57
N VAL A 333 -13.01 15.36 -10.89
CA VAL A 333 -11.94 15.17 -11.87
C VAL A 333 -11.34 16.53 -12.23
N THR A 334 -10.05 16.72 -11.96
CA THR A 334 -9.30 17.92 -12.36
C THR A 334 -8.41 17.60 -13.56
N ASP A 335 -8.40 18.44 -14.59
CA ASP A 335 -7.58 18.27 -15.81
C ASP A 335 -6.05 18.38 -15.57
N GLN A 336 -5.62 18.71 -14.35
CA GLN A 336 -4.21 18.74 -13.96
C GLN A 336 -3.80 17.41 -13.33
N ASP A 337 -3.56 16.38 -14.14
CA ASP A 337 -2.85 15.18 -13.68
C ASP A 337 -1.34 15.41 -13.82
N THR A 338 -0.75 16.15 -12.88
CA THR A 338 0.71 16.18 -12.74
C THR A 338 1.11 14.99 -11.89
N GLY A 339 1.33 13.84 -12.52
CA GLY A 339 1.89 12.67 -11.85
C GLY A 339 3.19 13.03 -11.12
N GLU A 340 3.12 13.15 -9.80
CA GLU A 340 4.28 13.27 -8.89
C GLU A 340 4.34 12.16 -7.86
#